data_AF-A0A961T399-F1
#
_entry.id   AF-A0A961T399-F1
#
_cell.length_a   1.000
_cell.length_b   1.000
_cell.length_c   1.000
_cell.angle_alpha   90.00
_cell.angle_beta   90.00
_cell.angle_gamma   90.00
#
_symmetry.space_group_name_H-M   'P 1'
#
loop_
_entity.id
_entity.type
_entity.pdbx_description
1 polymer ?
#
loop_
_entity_poly.entity_id
_entity_poly.type
_entity_poly.pdbx_seq_one_letter_code
_entity_poly.pdbx_strand_id
1 'polypeptide(L)' 'GKDVFVHVSALDRAGLGGLSEGQKVTFDTEADRMGRSSATNLALV' A
#
# COMPACT_ATOMS: atom_id res chain seq x y z
N GLY A 1 -12.64 10.02 -0.89
CA GLY A 1 -11.36 9.70 -1.54
C GLY A 1 -11.44 8.30 -2.10
N LYS A 2 -10.56 7.92 -3.02
CA LYS A 2 -10.51 6.54 -3.52
C LYS A 2 -9.72 5.71 -2.49
N ASP A 3 -10.36 4.72 -1.89
CA ASP A 3 -9.68 3.80 -0.97
C ASP A 3 -8.87 2.78 -1.80
N VAL A 4 -7.61 2.54 -1.39
CA VAL A 4 -6.70 1.60 -2.03
C VAL A 4 -6.40 0.48 -1.04
N PHE A 5 -6.49 -0.76 -1.50
CA PHE A 5 -6.23 -1.91 -0.64
C PHE A 5 -4.74 -2.20 -0.59
N VAL A 6 -4.21 -2.33 0.62
CA VAL A 6 -2.83 -2.75 0.86
C VAL A 6 -2.85 -4.21 1.33
N HIS A 7 -2.09 -5.08 0.67
CA HIS A 7 -1.87 -6.44 1.17
C HIS A 7 -0.82 -6.44 2.27
N VAL A 8 -0.98 -7.26 3.31
CA VAL A 8 0.02 -7.44 4.38
C VAL A 8 1.40 -7.81 3.82
N SER A 9 1.44 -8.57 2.73
CA SER A 9 2.68 -8.91 2.01
C SER A 9 3.40 -7.71 1.41
N ALA A 10 2.68 -6.64 1.07
CA ALA A 10 3.28 -5.41 0.55
C ALA A 10 3.93 -4.60 1.69
N LEU A 11 3.34 -4.60 2.89
CA LEU A 11 3.98 -4.02 4.08
C LEU A 11 5.23 -4.81 4.48
N ASP A 12 5.14 -6.14 4.50
CA ASP A 12 6.27 -7.03 4.85
C ASP A 12 7.44 -6.85 3.87
N ARG A 13 7.18 -6.78 2.56
CA ARG A 13 8.19 -6.47 1.53
C ARG A 13 8.82 -5.09 1.69
N ALA A 14 8.06 -4.12 2.19
CA ALA A 14 8.54 -2.79 2.50
C ALA A 14 9.34 -2.73 3.82
N GLY A 15 9.43 -3.85 4.56
CA GLY A 15 10.01 -3.87 5.91
C GLY A 15 9.16 -3.10 6.92
N LEU A 16 7.88 -2.86 6.61
CA LEU A 16 6.93 -2.18 7.47
C LEU A 16 6.15 -3.23 8.24
N GLY A 17 6.30 -3.27 9.55
CA GLY A 17 5.48 -4.16 10.41
C GLY A 17 4.00 -3.73 10.49
N GLY A 18 3.67 -2.54 9.99
CA GLY A 18 2.35 -1.93 10.05
C GLY A 18 2.41 -0.47 9.61
N LEU A 19 1.24 0.12 9.41
CA LEU A 19 1.07 1.56 9.24
C LEU A 19 0.37 2.10 10.47
N SER A 20 0.97 3.10 11.10
CA SER A 20 0.36 3.85 12.19
C SER A 20 -0.62 4.89 11.63
N GLU A 21 -1.63 5.23 12.42
CA GLU A 21 -2.57 6.27 12.02
C GLU A 21 -1.84 7.61 11.84
N GLY A 22 -2.10 8.31 10.73
CA GLY A 22 -1.40 9.54 10.36
C GLY A 22 0.00 9.37 9.74
N GLN A 23 0.48 8.13 9.60
CA GLN A 23 1.76 7.85 8.96
C GLN A 23 1.67 8.09 7.46
N LYS A 24 2.54 8.97 6.94
CA LYS A 24 2.65 9.24 5.51
C LYS A 24 3.55 8.20 4.88
N VAL A 25 3.04 7.55 3.84
CA VAL A 25 3.78 6.59 3.03
C VAL A 25 3.55 6.88 1.57
N THR A 26 4.58 6.68 0.78
CA THR A 26 4.48 6.58 -0.67
C THR A 26 4.19 5.15 -1.04
N PHE A 27 3.31 4.96 -2.02
CA PHE A 27 3.00 3.66 -2.57
C PHE A 27 2.66 3.83 -4.04
N ASP A 28 2.95 2.81 -4.82
CA ASP A 28 2.48 2.70 -6.18
C ASP A 28 1.12 2.02 -6.18
N THR A 29 0.22 2.45 -7.06
CA THR A 29 -1.10 1.83 -7.19
C THR A 29 -1.19 1.10 -8.51
N GLU A 30 -1.32 -0.22 -8.45
CA GLU A 30 -1.59 -1.04 -9.63
C GLU A 30 -3.06 -1.43 -9.67
N ALA A 31 -3.66 -1.33 -10.86
CA ALA A 31 -5.00 -1.81 -11.10
C ALA A 31 -4.92 -3.25 -11.62
N ASP A 32 -5.47 -4.21 -10.86
CA ASP A 32 -5.58 -5.58 -11.33
C ASP A 32 -6.61 -5.69 -12.48
N ARG A 33 -6.58 -6.78 -13.25
CA ARG A 33 -7.54 -7.08 -14.33
C ARG A 33 -9.00 -7.05 -13.89
N MET A 34 -9.27 -7.17 -12.58
CA MET A 34 -10.61 -7.04 -11.99
C MET A 34 -11.00 -5.59 -11.63
N GLY A 35 -10.18 -4.59 -11.96
CA GLY A 35 -10.44 -3.17 -11.68
C GLY A 35 -10.20 -2.75 -10.23
N ARG A 36 -9.64 -3.63 -9.39
CA ARG A 36 -9.28 -3.32 -8.01
C ARG A 36 -7.92 -2.62 -7.98
N SER A 37 -7.85 -1.55 -7.19
CA SER A 37 -6.61 -0.81 -6.96
C SER A 37 -5.89 -1.37 -5.74
N SER A 38 -4.68 -1.89 -5.96
CA SER A 38 -3.83 -2.46 -4.93
C SER A 38 -2.56 -1.63 -4.78
N ALA A 39 -2.17 -1.38 -3.53
CA ALA A 39 -0.92 -0.69 -3.22
C ALA A 39 0.26 -1.67 -3.31
N THR A 40 1.30 -1.26 -4.01
CA THR A 40 2.59 -1.94 -4.12
C THR A 40 3.72 -0.95 -3.80
N ASN A 41 4.95 -1.47 -3.63
CA ASN A 41 6.16 -0.67 -3.38
C ASN A 41 5.98 0.38 -2.27
N LEU A 42 5.44 0.00 -1.11
CA LEU A 42 5.30 0.96 -0.02
C LEU A 42 6.68 1.42 0.47
N ALA A 43 6.80 2.71 0.74
CA ALA A 43 7.98 3.34 1.33
C ALA A 43 7.56 4.45 2.27
N LEU A 44 8.35 4.66 3.33
CA LEU A 44 8.18 5.79 4.24
C LEU A 44 8.56 7.09 3.53
N VAL A 45 7.81 8.16 3.82
CA VAL A 45 8.12 9.53 3.37
C VAL A 45 8.81 10.31 4.48
#